data_AF-A0A2G1WY79-F1
#
_entry.id   AF-A0A2G1WY79-F1
#
_cell.length_a   1.000
_cell.length_b   1.000
_cell.length_c   1.000
_cell.angle_alpha   90.00
_cell.angle_beta   90.00
_cell.angle_gamma   90.00
#
_symmetry.space_group_name_H-M   'P 1'
#
loop_
_entity.id
_entity.type
_entity.pdbx_description
1 polymer ?
#
loop_
_entity_poly.entity_id
_entity_poly.type
_entity_poly.pdbx_seq_one_letter_code
_entity_poly.pdbx_strand_id
1 'polypeptide(L)'
;MSQSFGTPYLDDALLVENGTTPDEVVSFVRRRALSPRRVAGMTIWNFNNHELDREQLAAQADDLLNDRYIVPFQVSGAWGFMAALLPETILEAEVLVFDQGTGEYHPYPSYFRHTEKEHQNEVKCSIQQKLSEVTAGAD
;
A
#
# COMPACT_ATOMS: atom_id res chain seq x y z
N MET A 1 -32.40 -0.31 -19.21
CA MET A 1 -31.14 0.38 -19.46
C MET A 1 -30.57 0.75 -18.11
N SER A 2 -29.53 0.05 -17.65
CA SER A 2 -28.92 0.31 -16.33
C SER A 2 -27.93 1.46 -16.49
N GLN A 3 -28.20 2.59 -15.84
CA GLN A 3 -27.25 3.70 -15.79
C GLN A 3 -26.12 3.29 -14.84
N SER A 4 -24.90 3.15 -15.39
CA SER A 4 -23.68 3.01 -14.59
C SER A 4 -23.43 4.34 -13.89
N PHE A 5 -23.59 4.36 -12.57
CA PHE A 5 -23.15 5.45 -11.69
C PHE A 5 -21.72 5.21 -11.17
N GLY A 6 -20.89 4.52 -11.97
CA GLY A 6 -19.50 4.29 -11.60
C GLY A 6 -18.69 5.56 -11.77
N THR A 7 -18.03 6.04 -10.71
CA THR A 7 -16.91 6.98 -10.90
C THR A 7 -15.83 6.28 -11.73
N PRO A 8 -15.01 6.99 -12.52
CA PRO A 8 -13.89 6.40 -13.27
C PRO A 8 -12.90 5.60 -12.39
N TYR A 9 -12.97 5.80 -11.07
CA TYR A 9 -12.16 5.11 -10.08
C TYR A 9 -12.64 3.68 -9.79
N LEU A 10 -13.94 3.41 -9.94
CA LEU A 10 -14.51 2.07 -9.80
C LEU A 10 -14.07 1.13 -10.94
N ASP A 11 -13.86 1.66 -12.14
CA ASP A 11 -13.34 0.89 -13.28
C ASP A 11 -11.87 0.44 -13.09
N ASP A 12 -11.15 1.06 -12.14
CA ASP A 12 -9.78 0.70 -11.75
C ASP A 12 -9.70 0.13 -10.32
N ALA A 13 -10.83 -0.28 -9.74
CA ALA A 13 -10.87 -0.99 -8.46
C ALA A 13 -10.55 -2.48 -8.66
N LEU A 14 -9.91 -3.10 -7.66
CA LEU A 14 -9.73 -4.56 -7.62
C LEU A 14 -10.69 -5.16 -6.60
N LEU A 15 -11.63 -5.98 -7.06
CA LEU A 15 -12.48 -6.80 -6.19
C LEU A 15 -11.78 -8.14 -5.95
N VAL A 16 -11.41 -8.41 -4.70
CA VAL A 16 -10.76 -9.68 -4.31
C VAL A 16 -11.84 -10.66 -3.88
N GLU A 17 -12.05 -11.69 -4.68
CA GLU A 17 -13.08 -12.71 -4.53
C GLU A 17 -12.51 -14.12 -4.78
N ASN A 18 -13.31 -15.16 -4.54
CA ASN A 18 -12.95 -16.52 -4.90
C ASN A 18 -12.79 -16.64 -6.42
N GLY A 19 -11.55 -16.85 -6.87
CA GLY A 19 -11.20 -16.91 -8.28
C GLY A 19 -10.38 -15.73 -8.80
N THR A 20 -10.16 -14.69 -7.98
CA THR A 20 -9.20 -13.63 -8.33
C THR A 20 -7.84 -14.24 -8.61
N THR A 21 -7.31 -13.96 -9.79
CA THR A 21 -6.06 -14.53 -10.29
C THR A 21 -4.86 -13.67 -9.89
N PRO A 22 -3.65 -14.25 -9.79
CA PRO A 22 -2.42 -13.48 -9.61
C PRO A 22 -2.21 -12.40 -10.69
N ASP A 23 -2.59 -12.67 -11.94
CA ASP A 23 -2.43 -11.74 -13.05
C ASP A 23 -3.30 -10.49 -12.91
N GLU A 24 -4.51 -10.62 -12.35
CA GLU A 24 -5.37 -9.46 -12.03
C GLU A 24 -4.73 -8.59 -10.96
N VAL A 25 -4.17 -9.21 -9.91
CA VAL A 25 -3.45 -8.51 -8.84
C VAL A 25 -2.21 -7.79 -9.39
N VAL A 26 -1.39 -8.47 -10.19
CA VAL A 26 -0.19 -7.88 -10.83
C VAL A 26 -0.58 -6.72 -11.73
N SER A 27 -1.64 -6.88 -12.53
CA SER A 27 -2.13 -5.85 -13.44
C SER A 27 -2.61 -4.61 -12.66
N PHE A 28 -3.35 -4.81 -11.58
CA PHE A 28 -3.79 -3.73 -10.69
C PHE A 28 -2.60 -2.99 -10.06
N VAL A 29 -1.66 -3.72 -9.44
CA VAL A 29 -0.47 -3.14 -8.80
C VAL A 29 0.33 -2.32 -9.80
N ARG A 30 0.58 -2.86 -11.00
CA ARG A 30 1.34 -2.17 -12.04
C ARG A 30 0.68 -0.86 -12.45
N ARG A 31 -0.64 -0.85 -12.69
CA ARG A 31 -1.36 0.37 -13.07
C ARG A 31 -1.28 1.44 -11.97
N ARG A 32 -1.50 1.07 -10.71
CA ARG A 32 -1.46 1.98 -9.56
C ARG A 32 -0.04 2.50 -9.26
N ALA A 33 0.97 1.64 -9.36
CA ALA A 33 2.37 2.04 -9.17
C ALA A 33 2.84 3.08 -10.21
N LEU A 34 2.36 2.95 -11.46
CA LEU A 34 2.69 3.88 -12.56
C LEU A 34 1.81 5.14 -12.59
N SER A 35 0.79 5.23 -11.75
CA SER A 35 -0.19 6.32 -11.75
C SER A 35 -0.34 6.98 -10.38
N PRO A 36 0.75 7.51 -9.78
CA PRO A 36 0.65 8.26 -8.53
C PRO A 36 -0.20 9.53 -8.71
N ARG A 37 -0.92 9.90 -7.66
CA ARG A 37 -1.66 11.16 -7.60
C ARG A 37 -0.77 12.26 -7.02
N ARG A 38 -0.93 13.47 -7.55
CA ARG A 38 -0.28 14.68 -7.02
C ARG A 38 -1.32 15.51 -6.27
N VAL A 39 -1.08 15.78 -4.99
CA VAL A 39 -1.96 16.58 -4.13
C VAL A 39 -1.08 17.48 -3.26
N ALA A 40 -1.28 18.80 -3.33
CA ALA A 40 -0.52 19.78 -2.54
C ALA A 40 1.02 19.54 -2.52
N GLY A 41 1.61 19.20 -3.67
CA GLY A 41 3.06 18.91 -3.80
C GLY A 41 3.46 17.47 -3.44
N MET A 42 2.61 16.71 -2.77
CA MET A 42 2.85 15.32 -2.41
C MET A 42 2.65 14.36 -3.58
N THR A 43 3.37 13.24 -3.55
CA THR A 43 3.19 12.06 -4.41
C THR A 43 2.48 10.98 -3.61
N ILE A 44 1.29 10.57 -4.04
CA ILE A 44 0.49 9.59 -3.32
C ILE A 44 0.20 8.39 -4.24
N TRP A 45 0.74 7.23 -3.89
CA TRP A 45 0.35 5.96 -4.51
C TRP A 45 -0.85 5.39 -3.77
N ASN A 46 -2.04 5.54 -4.35
CA ASN A 46 -3.25 4.97 -3.77
C ASN A 46 -3.48 3.56 -4.32
N PHE A 47 -3.28 2.55 -3.48
CA PHE A 47 -3.64 1.16 -3.79
C PHE A 47 -5.00 0.77 -3.24
N ASN A 48 -5.72 1.66 -2.56
CA ASN A 48 -7.08 1.41 -2.10
C ASN A 48 -8.11 1.55 -3.25
N ASN A 49 -9.25 0.88 -3.09
CA ASN A 49 -10.40 0.96 -3.99
C ASN A 49 -11.22 2.25 -3.80
N HIS A 50 -10.98 2.98 -2.72
CA HIS A 50 -11.57 4.30 -2.52
C HIS A 50 -10.72 5.39 -3.14
N GLU A 51 -11.38 6.38 -3.75
CA GLU A 51 -10.72 7.58 -4.24
C GLU A 51 -10.09 8.36 -3.09
N LEU A 52 -9.02 9.09 -3.37
CA LEU A 52 -8.42 9.98 -2.37
C LEU A 52 -9.36 11.15 -2.12
N ASP A 53 -9.61 11.47 -0.84
CA ASP A 53 -10.18 12.77 -0.49
C ASP A 53 -9.09 13.83 -0.65
N ARG A 54 -9.05 14.43 -1.84
CA ARG A 54 -8.03 15.40 -2.22
C ARG A 54 -8.15 16.71 -1.46
N GLU A 55 -9.37 17.10 -1.09
CA GLU A 55 -9.61 18.34 -0.35
C GLU A 55 -9.09 18.19 1.06
N GLN A 56 -9.40 17.07 1.71
CA GLN A 56 -8.88 16.75 3.04
C GLN A 56 -7.35 16.64 3.05
N LEU A 57 -6.77 15.93 2.07
CA LEU A 57 -5.30 15.82 1.94
C LEU A 57 -4.63 17.17 1.68
N ALA A 58 -5.27 18.06 0.92
CA ALA A 58 -4.75 19.39 0.70
C ALA A 58 -4.83 20.24 1.97
N ALA A 59 -5.90 20.10 2.76
CA ALA A 59 -6.05 20.80 4.04
C ALA A 59 -5.03 20.33 5.10
N GLN A 60 -4.60 19.07 5.04
CA GLN A 60 -3.61 18.48 5.96
C GLN A 60 -2.17 18.55 5.46
N ALA A 61 -1.92 19.12 4.27
CA ALA A 61 -0.61 19.05 3.62
C ALA A 61 0.52 19.64 4.48
N ASP A 62 0.22 20.68 5.27
CA ASP A 62 1.20 21.32 6.16
C ASP A 62 1.56 20.46 7.39
N ASP A 63 0.67 19.57 7.82
CA ASP A 63 0.90 18.64 8.94
C ASP A 63 1.63 17.36 8.48
N LEU A 64 1.63 17.10 7.16
CA LEU A 64 2.27 15.96 6.54
C LEU A 64 3.75 16.27 6.24
N LEU A 65 4.63 15.73 7.08
CA LEU A 65 6.08 16.04 7.07
C LEU A 65 6.89 15.50 5.87
N ASN A 66 6.27 14.75 4.95
CA ASN A 66 6.95 14.07 3.84
C ASN A 66 6.27 14.35 2.50
N ASP A 67 6.94 14.04 1.40
CA ASP A 67 6.48 14.29 0.04
C ASP A 67 6.00 13.04 -0.71
N ARG A 68 6.16 11.86 -0.11
CA ARG A 68 5.87 10.55 -0.70
C ARG A 68 5.07 9.69 0.25
N TYR A 69 3.90 9.27 -0.19
CA TYR A 69 2.97 8.48 0.59
C TYR A 69 2.36 7.31 -0.17
N ILE A 70 2.02 6.25 0.56
CA ILE A 70 1.28 5.09 0.07
C ILE A 70 0.00 4.92 0.86
N VAL A 71 -1.14 4.76 0.18
CA VAL A 71 -2.39 4.32 0.81
C VAL A 71 -2.53 2.83 0.53
N PRO A 72 -2.44 1.96 1.56
CA PRO A 72 -2.39 0.52 1.36
C PRO A 72 -3.76 -0.04 0.95
N PHE A 73 -3.74 -1.17 0.26
CA PHE A 73 -4.96 -1.93 0.00
C PHE A 73 -5.46 -2.57 1.30
N GLN A 74 -6.76 -2.42 1.61
CA GLN A 74 -7.29 -2.80 2.92
C GLN A 74 -7.53 -4.31 3.11
N VAL A 75 -7.36 -5.11 2.06
CA VAL A 75 -7.42 -6.58 2.15
C VAL A 75 -6.02 -7.11 2.45
N SER A 76 -5.72 -7.38 3.73
CA SER A 76 -4.37 -7.74 4.22
C SER A 76 -3.72 -8.92 3.47
N GLY A 77 -4.50 -9.97 3.18
CA GLY A 77 -4.01 -11.15 2.44
C GLY A 77 -3.53 -10.81 1.02
N ALA A 78 -4.25 -9.93 0.32
CA ALA A 78 -3.85 -9.47 -1.01
C ALA A 78 -2.73 -8.42 -0.92
N TRP A 79 -2.80 -7.52 0.07
CA TRP A 79 -1.81 -6.46 0.26
C TRP A 79 -0.40 -7.01 0.48
N GLY A 80 -0.23 -8.08 1.26
CA GLY A 80 1.08 -8.70 1.46
C GLY A 80 1.73 -9.15 0.15
N PHE A 81 0.95 -9.76 -0.75
CA PHE A 81 1.41 -10.13 -2.09
C PHE A 81 1.70 -8.89 -2.95
N MET A 82 0.81 -7.90 -2.95
CA MET A 82 0.99 -6.66 -3.71
C MET A 82 2.26 -5.91 -3.29
N ALA A 83 2.50 -5.76 -2.00
CA ALA A 83 3.66 -5.06 -1.45
C ALA A 83 4.98 -5.72 -1.87
N ALA A 84 5.01 -7.05 -1.95
CA ALA A 84 6.18 -7.79 -2.42
C ALA A 84 6.54 -7.54 -3.90
N LEU A 85 5.58 -7.02 -4.70
CA LEU A 85 5.80 -6.65 -6.11
C LEU A 85 6.24 -5.20 -6.29
N LEU A 86 6.16 -4.38 -5.24
CA LEU A 86 6.46 -2.96 -5.34
C LEU A 86 7.98 -2.72 -5.37
N PRO A 87 8.45 -1.74 -6.17
CA PRO A 87 9.84 -1.30 -6.10
C PRO A 87 10.13 -0.64 -4.75
N GLU A 88 11.37 -0.74 -4.28
CA GLU A 88 11.82 -0.14 -3.02
C GLU A 88 11.46 1.35 -2.92
N THR A 89 11.55 2.09 -4.03
CA THR A 89 11.24 3.53 -4.07
C THR A 89 9.81 3.87 -3.65
N ILE A 90 8.86 2.95 -3.86
CA ILE A 90 7.47 3.08 -3.40
C ILE A 90 7.33 2.57 -1.96
N LEU A 91 8.03 1.49 -1.60
CA LEU A 91 8.02 0.95 -0.24
C LEU A 91 8.60 1.92 0.80
N GLU A 92 9.54 2.79 0.40
CA GLU A 92 10.07 3.88 1.21
C GLU A 92 9.08 5.03 1.48
N ALA A 93 7.95 5.09 0.76
CA ALA A 93 6.93 6.11 1.00
C ALA A 93 6.27 5.89 2.37
N GLU A 94 5.96 6.97 3.10
CA GLU A 94 5.24 6.86 4.36
C GLU A 94 3.82 6.33 4.14
N VAL A 95 3.23 5.66 5.13
CA VAL A 95 1.90 5.06 4.98
C VAL A 95 0.83 6.07 5.38
N LEU A 96 -0.17 6.29 4.53
CA LEU A 96 -1.38 7.06 4.87
C LEU A 96 -2.56 6.11 5.05
N VAL A 97 -3.19 6.19 6.23
CA VAL A 97 -4.41 5.45 6.53
C VAL A 97 -5.55 6.45 6.70
N PHE A 98 -6.64 6.26 5.96
CA PHE A 98 -7.85 7.04 6.14
C PHE A 98 -8.66 6.50 7.31
N ASP A 99 -8.94 7.34 8.30
CA ASP A 99 -9.85 7.05 9.40
C ASP A 99 -11.25 7.59 9.09
N GLN A 100 -12.22 6.69 8.95
CA GLN A 100 -13.61 7.06 8.67
C GLN A 100 -14.31 7.74 9.85
N GLY A 101 -13.84 7.54 11.09
CA GLY A 101 -14.41 8.14 12.28
C GLY A 101 -14.07 9.63 12.41
N THR A 102 -12.88 10.02 11.97
CA THR A 102 -12.42 11.42 11.98
C THR A 102 -12.58 12.09 10.62
N GLY A 103 -12.60 11.30 9.53
CA GLY A 103 -12.55 11.81 8.16
C GLY A 103 -11.16 12.26 7.75
N GLU A 104 -10.11 11.81 8.45
CA GLU A 104 -8.74 12.31 8.30
C GLU A 104 -7.77 11.24 7.79
N TYR A 105 -6.66 11.66 7.18
CA TYR A 105 -5.54 10.78 6.89
C TYR A 105 -4.50 10.83 8.01
N HIS A 106 -4.14 9.67 8.54
CA HIS A 106 -3.08 9.53 9.54
C HIS A 106 -1.80 8.99 8.89
N PRO A 107 -0.67 9.70 9.00
CA PRO A 107 0.61 9.22 8.53
C PRO A 107 1.24 8.25 9.53
N TYR A 108 1.81 7.17 9.02
CA TYR A 108 2.60 6.21 9.77
C TYR A 108 3.98 6.04 9.14
N PRO A 109 5.05 5.93 9.96
CA PRO A 109 6.40 5.78 9.46
C PRO A 109 6.54 4.46 8.69
N SER A 110 7.10 4.52 7.48
CA SER A 110 7.48 3.34 6.71
C SER A 110 8.71 2.69 7.30
N TYR A 111 8.58 1.45 7.73
CA TYR A 111 9.70 0.68 8.26
C TYR A 111 10.85 0.55 7.24
N PHE A 112 10.54 0.47 5.94
CA PHE A 112 11.54 0.40 4.87
C PHE A 112 12.41 1.65 4.79
N ARG A 113 11.83 2.84 5.04
CA ARG A 113 12.56 4.10 5.00
C ARG A 113 13.43 4.31 6.24
N HIS A 114 12.91 3.92 7.41
CA HIS A 114 13.51 4.25 8.70
C HIS A 114 14.42 3.14 9.26
N THR A 115 14.64 2.07 8.51
CA THR A 115 15.51 0.95 8.91
C THR A 115 16.66 0.79 7.94
N GLU A 116 17.89 0.69 8.46
CA GLU A 116 19.07 0.42 7.64
C GLU A 116 18.95 -0.92 6.89
N LYS A 117 19.36 -0.96 5.62
CA LYS A 117 19.24 -2.16 4.78
C LYS A 117 19.96 -3.38 5.36
N GLU A 118 21.10 -3.17 6.02
CA GLU A 118 21.84 -4.23 6.71
C GLU A 118 20.99 -4.85 7.82
N HIS A 119 20.37 -4.01 8.65
CA HIS A 119 19.49 -4.48 9.72
C HIS A 119 18.25 -5.24 9.19
N GLN A 120 17.66 -4.78 8.07
CA GLN A 120 16.54 -5.50 7.42
C GLN A 120 16.96 -6.93 7.00
N ASN A 121 18.15 -7.07 6.43
CA ASN A 121 18.68 -8.37 6.00
C ASN A 121 19.02 -9.29 7.18
N GLU A 122 19.61 -8.74 8.25
CA GLU A 122 19.91 -9.49 9.48
C GLU A 122 18.66 -10.08 10.11
N VAL A 123 17.60 -9.27 10.25
CA VAL A 123 16.31 -9.71 10.80
C VAL A 123 15.73 -10.83 9.93
N LYS A 124 15.75 -10.68 8.61
CA LYS A 124 15.25 -11.70 7.67
C LYS A 124 16.01 -13.02 7.80
N CYS A 125 17.34 -12.98 7.83
CA CYS A 125 18.18 -14.17 8.03
C CYS A 125 17.90 -14.84 9.38
N SER A 126 17.78 -14.06 10.46
CA SER A 126 17.48 -14.57 11.80
C SER A 126 16.14 -15.31 11.86
N ILE A 127 15.11 -14.77 11.21
CA ILE A 127 13.79 -15.41 11.14
C ILE A 127 13.88 -16.73 10.35
N GLN A 128 14.54 -16.73 9.20
CA GLN A 128 14.70 -17.92 8.37
C GLN A 128 15.44 -19.04 9.10
N GLN A 129 16.53 -18.71 9.79
CA GLN A 129 17.28 -19.67 10.58
C GLN A 129 16.41 -20.32 11.67
N LYS A 130 15.68 -19.50 12.45
CA LYS A 130 14.80 -20.01 13.52
C LYS A 130 13.68 -20.91 12.98
N LEU A 131 13.11 -20.58 11.83
CA LEU A 131 12.09 -21.41 11.19
C LEU A 131 12.65 -22.76 10.73
N SER A 132 13.88 -22.78 10.19
CA SER A 132 14.56 -24.02 9.84
C SER A 132 14.84 -24.90 11.05
N GLU A 133 15.22 -24.32 12.19
CA GLU A 133 15.44 -25.05 13.45
C GLU A 133 14.14 -25.68 13.98
N VAL A 134 13.03 -24.93 13.96
CA VAL A 134 11.72 -25.43 14.41
C VAL A 134 11.18 -26.54 13.50
N THR A 135 11.35 -26.40 12.18
CA THR A 135 10.88 -27.39 11.21
C THR A 135 11.76 -28.65 11.17
N ALA A 136 13.05 -28.54 11.46
CA ALA A 136 13.96 -29.69 11.56
C ALA A 136 13.81 -30.48 12.88
N GLY A 137 13.23 -29.88 13.93
CA GLY A 137 12.96 -30.51 15.22
C GLY A 137 11.53 -31.04 15.38
N ALA A 138 10.72 -31.00 14.32
CA ALA A 138 9.31 -31.43 14.32
C ALA A 138 9.09 -32.85 13.76
N ASP A 139 10.18 -33.57 13.43
CA ASP A 139 10.20 -35.01 13.13
C ASP A 139 10.48 -35.84 14.39
#